data_AF-A0A5N1L6F5-F1
#
_entry.id   AF-A0A5N1L6F5-F1
#
_cell.length_a   1.000
_cell.length_b   1.000
_cell.length_c   1.000
_cell.angle_alpha   90.00
_cell.angle_beta   90.00
_cell.angle_gamma   90.00
#
_symmetry.space_group_name_H-M   'P 1'
#
loop_
_entity.id
_entity.type
_entity.pdbx_description
1 polymer ?
#
loop_
_entity_poly.entity_id
_entity_poly.type
_entity_poly.pdbx_seq_one_letter_code
_entity_poly.pdbx_strand_id
1 'polypeptide(L)'
;MFNAIVSADTLQATLDSVSVLVDECKIHLEEDGLEIRAVDPANVGMVDLRLDAAAFESYETDGGLIGVNLSRLEDIAGMADAGQLVHLDLDEETRKLHISIDGLEYTLALIDPDSIRQEPDLPDLDLSANIVIEGKDIDRSVTAADMVSDHIALGVDATEELFYVDAEGDTDDVHLELTRDDLIDLTPGDAHSLFSLDYLKNMNKAIPKDAEVEMELGEEFPVKMHFSFAEGQGRVTYMLAPRIQSE
;
A
#
# COMPACT_ATOMS: atom_id res chain seq x y z
N MET A 1 -12.18 16.06 19.06
CA MET A 1 -13.19 14.98 18.95
C MET A 1 -13.06 14.33 17.58
N PHE A 2 -13.00 13.00 17.53
CA PHE A 2 -13.05 12.25 16.28
C PHE A 2 -14.13 11.17 16.35
N ASN A 3 -15.03 11.16 15.38
CA ASN A 3 -16.09 10.17 15.22
C ASN A 3 -16.25 9.82 13.74
N ALA A 4 -16.18 8.54 13.41
CA ALA A 4 -16.31 8.07 12.04
C ALA A 4 -17.12 6.78 11.95
N ILE A 5 -17.85 6.62 10.83
CA ILE A 5 -18.57 5.40 10.47
C ILE A 5 -18.09 4.98 9.09
N VAL A 6 -17.52 3.79 8.99
CA VAL A 6 -16.92 3.26 7.76
C VAL A 6 -17.37 1.84 7.51
N SER A 7 -17.43 1.41 6.25
CA SER A 7 -17.66 -0.01 5.95
C SER A 7 -16.47 -0.86 6.41
N ALA A 8 -16.76 -2.07 6.88
CA ALA A 8 -15.75 -3.03 7.30
C ALA A 8 -14.74 -3.31 6.18
N ASP A 9 -15.22 -3.46 4.94
CA ASP A 9 -14.37 -3.75 3.77
C ASP A 9 -13.37 -2.61 3.51
N THR A 10 -13.81 -1.35 3.63
CA THR A 10 -12.92 -0.18 3.44
C THR A 10 -11.91 -0.06 4.57
N LEU A 11 -12.33 -0.29 5.81
CA LEU A 11 -11.42 -0.27 6.96
C LEU A 11 -10.38 -1.38 6.86
N GLN A 12 -10.79 -2.61 6.54
CA GLN A 12 -9.88 -3.74 6.36
C GLN A 12 -8.88 -3.46 5.23
N ALA A 13 -9.34 -3.02 4.06
CA ALA A 13 -8.44 -2.67 2.94
C ALA A 13 -7.42 -1.58 3.32
N THR A 14 -7.85 -0.60 4.12
CA THR A 14 -6.97 0.46 4.65
C THR A 14 -5.88 -0.11 5.55
N LEU A 15 -6.26 -1.01 6.48
CA LEU A 15 -5.32 -1.59 7.44
C LEU A 15 -4.37 -2.59 6.77
N ASP A 16 -4.90 -3.48 5.93
CA ASP A 16 -4.15 -4.47 5.16
C ASP A 16 -3.09 -3.80 4.28
N SER A 17 -3.39 -2.61 3.74
CA SER A 17 -2.44 -1.84 2.93
C SER A 17 -1.24 -1.34 3.74
N VAL A 18 -1.36 -1.14 5.04
CA VAL A 18 -0.29 -0.59 5.88
C VAL A 18 0.44 -1.70 6.64
N SER A 19 -0.29 -2.71 7.12
CA SER A 19 0.24 -3.80 7.95
C SER A 19 1.23 -4.71 7.24
N VAL A 20 1.19 -4.75 5.91
CA VAL A 20 2.18 -5.47 5.10
C VAL A 20 3.61 -4.94 5.27
N LEU A 21 3.79 -3.73 5.81
CA LEU A 21 5.10 -3.11 6.06
C LEU A 21 5.40 -2.84 7.54
N VAL A 22 4.40 -2.53 8.36
CA VAL A 22 4.61 -2.11 9.77
C VAL A 22 3.55 -2.66 10.72
N ASP A 23 3.93 -2.93 11.97
CA ASP A 23 3.01 -3.42 13.02
C ASP A 23 2.22 -2.30 13.71
N GLU A 24 2.73 -1.08 13.64
CA GLU A 24 2.18 0.12 14.27
C GLU A 24 2.44 1.34 13.40
N CYS A 25 1.51 2.28 13.39
CA CYS A 25 1.63 3.49 12.59
C CYS A 25 1.02 4.70 13.30
N LYS A 26 1.38 5.87 12.77
CA LYS A 26 0.70 7.11 13.06
C LYS A 26 -0.44 7.29 12.05
N ILE A 27 -1.56 7.80 12.54
CA ILE A 27 -2.72 8.13 11.73
C ILE A 27 -3.02 9.61 11.94
N HIS A 28 -2.95 10.38 10.86
CA HIS A 28 -3.38 11.77 10.82
C HIS A 28 -4.87 11.81 10.53
N LEU A 29 -5.61 12.46 11.41
CA LEU A 29 -7.05 12.65 11.32
C LEU A 29 -7.27 14.07 10.82
N GLU A 30 -7.41 14.26 9.52
CA GLU A 30 -7.57 15.56 8.87
C GLU A 30 -9.02 15.82 8.48
N GLU A 31 -9.40 17.08 8.25
CA GLU A 31 -10.78 17.44 7.88
C GLU A 31 -11.24 16.80 6.55
N ASP A 32 -10.29 16.56 5.63
CA ASP A 32 -10.53 15.97 4.31
C ASP A 32 -10.40 14.44 4.29
N GLY A 33 -9.99 13.81 5.39
CA GLY A 33 -9.89 12.37 5.51
C GLY A 33 -8.78 11.92 6.46
N LEU A 34 -8.35 10.68 6.27
CA LEU A 34 -7.32 10.04 7.05
C LEU A 34 -6.05 9.86 6.21
N GLU A 35 -4.90 10.15 6.79
CA GLU A 35 -3.61 9.94 6.15
C GLU A 35 -2.71 9.06 7.03
N ILE A 36 -2.03 8.10 6.41
CA ILE A 36 -1.06 7.22 7.05
C ILE A 36 0.20 7.20 6.21
N ARG A 37 1.33 7.49 6.84
CA ARG A 37 2.64 7.30 6.21
C ARG A 37 3.56 6.49 7.10
N ALA A 38 4.11 5.42 6.53
CA ALA A 38 5.00 4.54 7.28
C ALA A 38 6.12 3.99 6.39
N VAL A 39 7.27 3.77 7.02
CA VAL A 39 8.39 3.05 6.43
C VAL A 39 8.69 1.84 7.28
N ASP A 40 9.01 0.72 6.63
CA ASP A 40 9.38 -0.51 7.32
C ASP A 40 10.67 -0.33 8.15
N PRO A 41 10.95 -1.24 9.10
CA PRO A 41 12.14 -1.16 9.94
C PRO A 41 13.45 -1.07 9.16
N ALA A 42 13.54 -1.71 7.98
CA ALA A 42 14.73 -1.75 7.15
C ALA A 42 14.92 -0.49 6.25
N ASN A 43 13.94 0.41 6.16
CA ASN A 43 13.92 1.54 5.22
C ASN A 43 14.00 1.13 3.75
N VAL A 44 13.35 0.02 3.41
CA VAL A 44 13.28 -0.55 2.06
C VAL A 44 11.91 -0.33 1.45
N GLY A 45 10.84 -0.50 2.23
CA GLY A 45 9.46 -0.35 1.80
C GLY A 45 8.79 0.81 2.52
N MET A 46 8.06 1.64 1.77
CA MET A 46 7.25 2.72 2.30
C MET A 46 5.81 2.61 1.78
N VAL A 47 4.86 3.01 2.62
CA VAL A 47 3.46 3.20 2.25
C VAL A 47 3.06 4.62 2.60
N ASP A 48 2.37 5.27 1.66
CA ASP A 48 1.66 6.53 1.83
C ASP A 48 0.21 6.29 1.43
N LEU A 49 -0.68 6.26 2.41
CA LEU A 49 -2.09 5.98 2.24
C LEU A 49 -2.90 7.22 2.59
N ARG A 50 -3.90 7.50 1.76
CA ARG A 50 -4.92 8.51 2.02
C ARG A 50 -6.30 7.91 1.81
N LEU A 51 -7.19 8.14 2.77
CA LEU A 51 -8.60 7.76 2.69
C LEU A 51 -9.45 9.01 2.85
N ASP A 52 -10.07 9.44 1.75
CA ASP A 52 -10.87 10.66 1.74
C ASP A 52 -12.11 10.50 2.66
N ALA A 53 -12.55 11.60 3.28
CA ALA A 53 -13.71 11.62 4.18
C ALA A 53 -15.00 11.10 3.50
N ALA A 54 -15.08 11.16 2.17
CA ALA A 54 -16.20 10.62 1.38
C ALA A 54 -16.24 9.09 1.31
N ALA A 55 -15.18 8.39 1.72
CA ALA A 55 -15.18 6.93 1.89
C ALA A 55 -15.98 6.48 3.13
N PHE A 56 -16.31 7.42 4.03
CA PHE A 56 -17.02 7.18 5.27
C PHE A 56 -18.51 7.53 5.09
N GLU A 57 -19.38 6.80 5.80
CA GLU A 57 -20.80 7.16 5.93
C GLU A 57 -20.98 8.42 6.77
N SER A 58 -20.12 8.60 7.77
CA SER A 58 -19.96 9.86 8.49
C SER A 58 -18.53 10.02 8.96
N TYR A 59 -18.02 11.24 8.93
CA TYR A 59 -16.68 11.57 9.38
C TYR A 59 -16.68 12.96 10.01
N GLU A 60 -16.35 13.02 11.30
CA GLU A 60 -16.23 14.25 12.07
C GLU A 60 -14.90 14.22 12.82
N THR A 61 -14.08 15.27 12.67
CA THR A 61 -12.80 15.39 13.36
C THR A 61 -12.51 16.84 13.73
N ASP A 62 -11.86 17.06 14.88
CA ASP A 62 -11.25 18.34 15.26
C ASP A 62 -9.75 18.40 14.89
N GLY A 63 -9.27 17.44 14.10
CA GLY A 63 -7.86 17.24 13.83
C GLY A 63 -7.20 16.31 14.85
N GLY A 64 -6.07 15.71 14.50
CA GLY A 64 -5.24 15.02 15.48
C GLY A 64 -4.29 13.98 14.90
N LEU A 65 -3.38 13.53 15.75
CA LEU A 65 -2.42 12.48 15.45
C LEU A 65 -2.56 11.38 16.49
N ILE A 66 -2.90 10.17 16.05
CA ILE A 66 -3.02 9.00 16.93
C ILE A 66 -2.03 7.91 16.54
N GLY A 67 -1.48 7.23 17.54
CA GLY A 67 -0.65 6.05 17.35
C GLY A 67 -1.49 4.79 17.55
N VAL A 68 -1.48 3.88 16.57
CA VAL A 68 -2.32 2.68 16.58
C VAL A 68 -1.46 1.43 16.40
N ASN A 69 -1.80 0.39 17.16
CA ASN A 69 -1.31 -0.96 16.89
C ASN A 69 -2.17 -1.59 15.80
N LEU A 70 -1.60 -1.77 14.61
CA LEU A 70 -2.33 -2.22 13.42
C LEU A 70 -2.83 -3.64 13.60
N SER A 71 -1.99 -4.56 14.08
CA SER A 71 -2.37 -5.96 14.28
C SER A 71 -3.63 -6.13 15.16
N ARG A 72 -3.75 -5.32 16.21
CA ARG A 72 -4.94 -5.32 17.08
C ARG A 72 -6.16 -4.72 16.40
N LEU A 73 -5.97 -3.65 15.63
CA LEU A 73 -7.07 -2.99 14.94
C LEU A 73 -7.61 -3.88 13.81
N GLU A 74 -6.73 -4.59 13.11
CA GLU A 74 -7.06 -5.61 12.10
C GLU A 74 -7.82 -6.77 12.72
N ASP A 75 -7.35 -7.32 13.84
CA ASP A 75 -8.06 -8.40 14.54
C ASP A 75 -9.51 -8.01 14.87
N ILE A 76 -9.74 -6.74 15.22
CA ILE A 76 -11.08 -6.21 15.55
C ILE A 76 -11.90 -5.96 14.29
N ALA A 77 -11.32 -5.29 13.29
CA ALA A 77 -11.98 -5.03 12.01
C ALA A 77 -12.34 -6.35 11.29
N GLY A 78 -11.50 -7.38 11.41
CA GLY A 78 -11.71 -8.73 10.89
C GLY A 78 -12.86 -9.51 11.56
N MET A 79 -13.40 -9.02 12.68
CA MET A 79 -14.61 -9.61 13.29
C MET A 79 -15.90 -9.12 12.61
N ALA A 80 -15.83 -8.06 11.80
CA ALA A 80 -16.97 -7.57 11.05
C ALA A 80 -17.21 -8.41 9.79
N ASP A 81 -18.47 -8.70 9.51
CA ASP A 81 -18.88 -9.27 8.22
C ASP A 81 -18.84 -8.20 7.12
N ALA A 82 -18.64 -8.63 5.88
CA ALA A 82 -18.66 -7.75 4.70
C ALA A 82 -19.94 -6.91 4.64
N GLY A 83 -19.81 -5.62 4.35
CA GLY A 83 -20.91 -4.65 4.34
C GLY A 83 -21.43 -4.21 5.72
N GLN A 84 -20.88 -4.69 6.84
CA GLN A 84 -21.17 -4.10 8.15
C GLN A 84 -20.48 -2.74 8.31
N LEU A 85 -21.07 -1.89 9.15
CA LEU A 85 -20.50 -0.59 9.50
C LEU A 85 -19.73 -0.68 10.82
N VAL A 86 -18.53 -0.11 10.81
CA VAL A 86 -17.64 0.02 11.95
C VAL A 86 -17.68 1.47 12.41
N HIS A 87 -18.04 1.67 13.67
CA HIS A 87 -18.03 2.97 14.32
C HIS A 87 -16.70 3.13 15.06
N LEU A 88 -16.02 4.24 14.82
CA LEU A 88 -14.77 4.63 15.46
C LEU A 88 -15.01 5.94 16.22
N ASP A 89 -14.72 5.94 17.52
CA ASP A 89 -14.89 7.11 18.38
C ASP A 89 -13.66 7.31 19.27
N LEU A 90 -13.01 8.46 19.15
CA LEU A 90 -11.80 8.79 19.90
C LEU A 90 -12.16 9.53 21.18
N ASP A 91 -11.86 8.92 22.31
CA ASP A 91 -11.84 9.59 23.60
C ASP A 91 -10.45 10.21 23.83
N GLU A 92 -10.36 11.52 23.60
CA GLU A 92 -9.13 12.32 23.77
C GLU A 92 -8.69 12.42 25.25
N GLU A 93 -9.61 12.35 26.21
CA GLU A 93 -9.27 12.42 27.64
C GLU A 93 -8.58 11.14 28.10
N THR A 94 -9.06 9.99 27.63
CA THR A 94 -8.50 8.69 28.02
C THR A 94 -7.48 8.12 27.03
N ARG A 95 -7.30 8.76 25.86
CA ARG A 95 -6.47 8.29 24.74
C ARG A 95 -6.84 6.87 24.31
N LYS A 96 -8.14 6.62 24.18
CA LYS A 96 -8.67 5.32 23.77
C LYS A 96 -9.55 5.48 22.55
N LEU A 97 -9.45 4.50 21.66
CA LEU A 97 -10.33 4.38 20.51
C LEU A 97 -11.43 3.36 20.85
N HIS A 98 -12.65 3.84 20.91
CA HIS A 98 -13.84 3.02 21.03
C HIS A 98 -14.26 2.56 19.64
N ILE A 99 -14.46 1.26 19.50
CA ILE A 99 -14.82 0.62 18.23
C ILE A 99 -16.12 -0.14 18.46
N SER A 100 -17.14 0.11 17.64
CA SER A 100 -18.41 -0.62 17.72
C SER A 100 -18.83 -1.22 16.38
N ILE A 101 -19.24 -2.48 16.42
CA ILE A 101 -19.58 -3.31 15.25
C ILE A 101 -20.77 -4.19 15.63
N ASP A 102 -21.97 -3.95 15.09
CA ASP A 102 -23.18 -4.76 15.32
C ASP A 102 -23.42 -5.20 16.79
N GLY A 103 -23.29 -4.26 17.74
CA GLY A 103 -23.48 -4.51 19.17
C GLY A 103 -22.27 -5.10 19.91
N LEU A 104 -21.17 -5.40 19.21
CA LEU A 104 -19.84 -5.56 19.80
C LEU A 104 -19.28 -4.18 20.13
N GLU A 105 -18.70 -4.03 21.31
CA GLU A 105 -17.96 -2.84 21.73
C GLU A 105 -16.56 -3.26 22.15
N TYR A 106 -15.56 -2.63 21.55
CA TYR A 106 -14.16 -2.80 21.89
C TYR A 106 -13.55 -1.46 22.26
N THR A 107 -12.60 -1.47 23.19
CA THR A 107 -11.84 -0.27 23.56
C THR A 107 -10.37 -0.56 23.39
N LEU A 108 -9.76 0.08 22.39
CA LEU A 108 -8.35 -0.04 22.07
C LEU A 108 -7.57 1.09 22.74
N ALA A 109 -6.52 0.74 23.48
CA ALA A 109 -5.60 1.73 24.02
C ALA A 109 -4.65 2.22 22.92
N LEU A 110 -4.53 3.54 22.75
CA LEU A 110 -3.65 4.13 21.76
C LEU A 110 -2.20 4.15 22.24
N ILE A 111 -1.29 4.13 21.27
CA ILE A 111 0.14 4.30 21.47
C ILE A 111 0.44 5.80 21.40
N ASP A 112 1.40 6.26 22.21
CA ASP A 112 1.86 7.63 22.11
C ASP A 112 2.58 7.84 20.76
N PRO A 113 2.14 8.77 19.89
CA PRO A 113 2.78 9.00 18.60
C PRO A 113 4.28 9.26 18.69
N ASP A 114 4.76 9.87 19.78
CA ASP A 114 6.19 10.16 19.97
C ASP A 114 7.03 8.89 20.20
N SER A 115 6.39 7.79 20.55
CA SER A 115 7.05 6.49 20.73
C SER A 115 7.11 5.64 19.45
N ILE A 116 6.33 6.01 18.43
CA ILE A 116 6.31 5.34 17.12
C ILE A 116 7.41 5.94 16.24
N ARG A 117 7.90 5.14 15.28
CA ARG A 117 8.87 5.59 14.27
C ARG A 117 8.43 6.90 13.59
N GLN A 118 9.41 7.74 13.26
CA GLN A 118 9.13 8.97 12.52
C GLN A 118 8.69 8.67 11.09
N GLU A 119 7.81 9.53 10.60
CA GLU A 119 7.23 9.41 9.27
C GLU A 119 8.27 9.85 8.24
N PRO A 120 8.40 9.12 7.13
CA PRO A 120 9.31 9.50 6.06
C PRO A 120 8.79 10.72 5.29
N ASP A 121 9.72 11.49 4.72
CA ASP A 121 9.37 12.47 3.68
C ASP A 121 9.19 11.75 2.34
N LEU A 122 8.22 12.19 1.54
CA LEU A 122 8.06 11.70 0.17
C LEU A 122 9.21 12.23 -0.70
N PRO A 123 10.02 11.34 -1.31
CA PRO A 123 11.05 11.79 -2.23
C PRO A 123 10.42 12.24 -3.55
N ASP A 124 10.91 13.37 -4.04
CA ASP A 124 10.63 13.84 -5.40
C ASP A 124 11.59 13.10 -6.35
N LEU A 125 11.05 12.12 -7.08
CA LEU A 125 11.80 11.26 -8.01
C LEU A 125 11.29 11.54 -9.41
N ASP A 126 12.22 11.84 -10.33
CA ASP A 126 11.95 11.96 -11.75
C ASP A 126 12.15 10.59 -12.40
N LEU A 127 11.05 9.84 -12.52
CA LEU A 127 11.04 8.47 -13.04
C LEU A 127 10.70 8.50 -14.54
N SER A 128 11.51 7.82 -15.34
CA SER A 128 11.53 7.93 -16.80
C SER A 128 10.36 7.20 -17.47
N ALA A 129 9.85 6.14 -16.85
CA ALA A 129 8.78 5.30 -17.39
C ALA A 129 7.55 5.32 -16.48
N ASN A 130 6.37 5.33 -17.10
CA ASN A 130 5.09 5.17 -16.42
C ASN A 130 4.28 4.05 -17.09
N ILE A 131 3.85 3.07 -16.30
CA ILE A 131 3.13 1.87 -16.74
C ILE A 131 1.80 1.81 -15.99
N VAL A 132 0.69 1.68 -16.71
CA VAL A 132 -0.62 1.44 -16.10
C VAL A 132 -1.07 0.02 -16.43
N ILE A 133 -1.24 -0.80 -15.39
CA ILE A 133 -1.47 -2.24 -15.50
C ILE A 133 -2.55 -2.70 -14.50
N GLU A 134 -3.24 -3.81 -14.79
CA GLU A 134 -4.18 -4.42 -13.84
C GLU A 134 -3.44 -5.19 -12.73
N GLY A 135 -3.95 -5.12 -11.49
CA GLY A 135 -3.35 -5.79 -10.33
C GLY A 135 -3.19 -7.31 -10.51
N LYS A 136 -4.06 -7.97 -11.28
CA LYS A 136 -3.95 -9.40 -11.61
C LYS A 136 -2.68 -9.75 -12.37
N ASP A 137 -2.15 -8.84 -13.19
CA ASP A 137 -0.95 -9.08 -13.99
C ASP A 137 0.31 -8.84 -13.17
N ILE A 138 0.25 -7.91 -12.19
CA ILE A 138 1.26 -7.80 -11.12
C ILE A 138 1.29 -9.09 -10.29
N ASP A 139 0.13 -9.57 -9.83
CA ASP A 139 0.00 -10.80 -9.03
C ASP A 139 0.59 -12.01 -9.78
N ARG A 140 0.27 -12.12 -11.08
CA ARG A 140 0.83 -13.16 -11.94
C ARG A 140 2.35 -13.05 -12.07
N SER A 141 2.87 -11.85 -12.28
CA SER A 141 4.31 -11.60 -12.47
C SER A 141 5.10 -11.92 -11.20
N VAL A 142 4.63 -11.43 -10.04
CA VAL A 142 5.22 -11.70 -8.73
C VAL A 142 5.16 -13.19 -8.40
N THR A 143 4.03 -13.86 -8.66
CA THR A 143 3.87 -15.30 -8.40
C THR A 143 4.80 -16.13 -9.27
N ALA A 144 4.99 -15.76 -10.54
CA ALA A 144 5.90 -16.47 -11.45
C ALA A 144 7.36 -16.32 -11.01
N ALA A 145 7.79 -15.10 -10.68
CA ALA A 145 9.15 -14.84 -10.19
C ALA A 145 9.46 -15.60 -8.88
N ASP A 146 8.46 -15.77 -7.99
CA ASP A 146 8.62 -16.45 -6.68
C ASP A 146 8.98 -17.92 -6.79
N MET A 147 8.71 -18.54 -7.94
CA MET A 147 9.08 -19.92 -8.18
C MET A 147 10.58 -20.09 -8.46
N VAL A 148 11.29 -18.99 -8.75
CA VAL A 148 12.59 -19.05 -9.40
C VAL A 148 13.67 -18.22 -8.69
N SER A 149 13.34 -17.04 -8.17
CA SER A 149 14.32 -16.13 -7.60
C SER A 149 13.79 -15.37 -6.38
N ASP A 150 14.69 -14.86 -5.55
CA ASP A 150 14.37 -13.97 -4.44
C ASP A 150 14.27 -12.49 -4.88
N HIS A 151 14.65 -12.19 -6.13
CA HIS A 151 14.66 -10.85 -6.72
C HIS A 151 13.97 -10.86 -8.08
N ILE A 152 13.47 -9.69 -8.46
CA ILE A 152 12.74 -9.50 -9.70
C ILE A 152 13.21 -8.20 -10.35
N ALA A 153 13.62 -8.29 -11.60
CA ALA A 153 13.95 -7.15 -12.42
C ALA A 153 12.68 -6.69 -13.13
N LEU A 154 12.36 -5.41 -12.97
CA LEU A 154 11.29 -4.74 -13.69
C LEU A 154 11.95 -3.76 -14.65
N GLY A 155 11.47 -3.71 -15.89
CA GLY A 155 12.00 -2.78 -16.87
C GLY A 155 11.03 -2.43 -17.98
N VAL A 156 11.39 -1.39 -18.71
CA VAL A 156 10.66 -0.94 -19.91
C VAL A 156 11.66 -0.82 -21.05
N ASP A 157 11.39 -1.51 -22.15
CA ASP A 157 12.09 -1.29 -23.41
C ASP A 157 11.41 -0.14 -24.15
N ALA A 158 12.06 1.02 -24.21
CA ALA A 158 11.50 2.19 -24.87
C ALA A 158 11.46 2.08 -26.41
N THR A 159 12.25 1.17 -27.00
CA THR A 159 12.28 0.95 -28.45
C THR A 159 11.16 0.03 -28.89
N GLU A 160 10.94 -1.06 -28.15
CA GLU A 160 9.86 -2.02 -28.41
C GLU A 160 8.53 -1.63 -27.75
N GLU A 161 8.55 -0.62 -26.89
CA GLU A 161 7.39 -0.10 -26.14
C GLU A 161 6.67 -1.21 -25.36
N LEU A 162 7.45 -1.97 -24.61
CA LEU A 162 6.95 -3.05 -23.75
C LEU A 162 7.49 -2.92 -22.33
N PHE A 163 6.69 -3.40 -21.39
CA PHE A 163 7.11 -3.63 -20.01
C PHE A 163 7.51 -5.09 -19.88
N TYR A 164 8.59 -5.36 -19.16
CA TYR A 164 9.07 -6.71 -18.95
C TYR A 164 9.43 -6.97 -17.49
N VAL A 165 9.36 -8.25 -17.15
CA VAL A 165 9.66 -8.81 -15.85
C VAL A 165 10.61 -9.97 -16.03
N ASP A 166 11.75 -9.91 -15.34
CA ASP A 166 12.78 -10.93 -15.33
C ASP A 166 13.05 -11.44 -13.93
N ALA A 167 13.21 -12.75 -13.78
CA ALA A 167 13.70 -13.37 -12.57
C ALA A 167 14.61 -14.55 -12.93
N GLU A 168 15.89 -14.41 -12.64
CA GLU A 168 16.91 -15.44 -12.89
C GLU A 168 17.16 -16.26 -11.63
N GLY A 169 17.17 -17.58 -11.78
CA GLY A 169 17.40 -18.55 -10.72
C GLY A 169 18.62 -19.43 -10.99
N ASP A 170 18.91 -20.36 -10.07
CA ASP A 170 20.05 -21.28 -10.24
C ASP A 170 19.83 -22.31 -11.36
N THR A 171 18.58 -22.59 -11.71
CA THR A 171 18.20 -23.70 -12.62
C THR A 171 17.15 -23.32 -13.64
N ASP A 172 16.17 -22.53 -13.23
CA ASP A 172 15.07 -22.06 -14.06
C ASP A 172 15.16 -20.53 -14.12
N ASP A 173 14.57 -19.93 -15.17
CA ASP A 173 14.46 -18.49 -15.35
C ASP A 173 13.02 -18.15 -15.75
N VAL A 174 12.53 -16.97 -15.36
CA VAL A 174 11.23 -16.44 -15.75
C VAL A 174 11.43 -15.13 -16.49
N HIS A 175 10.80 -15.05 -17.66
CA HIS A 175 10.70 -13.85 -18.47
C HIS A 175 9.25 -13.65 -18.89
N LEU A 176 8.71 -12.46 -18.64
CA LEU A 176 7.35 -12.07 -19.00
C LEU A 176 7.41 -10.69 -19.66
N GLU A 177 6.77 -10.58 -20.82
CA GLU A 177 6.64 -9.33 -21.57
C GLU A 177 5.17 -8.96 -21.68
N LEU A 178 4.87 -7.68 -21.48
CA LEU A 178 3.56 -7.07 -21.67
C LEU A 178 3.71 -5.92 -22.67
N THR A 179 3.05 -6.09 -23.81
CA THR A 179 3.02 -5.07 -24.86
C THR A 179 1.98 -4.00 -24.54
N ARG A 180 1.94 -2.91 -25.30
CA ARG A 180 0.88 -1.89 -25.18
C ARG A 180 -0.55 -2.46 -25.24
N ASP A 181 -0.77 -3.57 -25.95
CA ASP A 181 -2.09 -4.19 -26.06
C ASP A 181 -2.49 -4.96 -24.78
N ASP A 182 -1.51 -5.33 -23.95
CA ASP A 182 -1.70 -6.01 -22.67
C ASP A 182 -1.79 -5.02 -21.49
N LEU A 183 -1.39 -3.76 -21.70
CA LEU A 183 -1.36 -2.69 -20.71
C LEU A 183 -2.56 -1.73 -20.88
N ILE A 184 -2.91 -1.03 -19.81
CA ILE A 184 -3.93 0.03 -19.87
C ILE A 184 -3.33 1.28 -20.50
N ASP A 185 -2.12 1.66 -20.08
CA ASP A 185 -1.33 2.72 -20.67
C ASP A 185 0.18 2.47 -20.49
N LEU A 186 0.99 3.05 -21.38
CA LEU A 186 2.44 2.99 -21.31
C LEU A 186 3.02 4.30 -21.84
N THR A 187 3.68 5.03 -20.95
CA THR A 187 4.63 6.09 -21.30
C THR A 187 6.03 5.49 -21.27
N PRO A 188 6.62 5.18 -22.44
CA PRO A 188 7.92 4.52 -22.50
C PRO A 188 9.03 5.47 -22.08
N GLY A 189 9.96 4.93 -21.30
CA GLY A 189 11.24 5.53 -20.97
C GLY A 189 12.21 4.42 -20.57
N ASP A 190 13.51 4.64 -20.76
CA ASP A 190 14.51 3.65 -20.36
C ASP A 190 14.46 3.51 -18.84
N ALA A 191 14.09 2.32 -18.37
CA ALA A 191 13.98 2.01 -16.96
C ALA A 191 14.31 0.54 -16.74
N HIS A 192 15.18 0.27 -15.77
CA HIS A 192 15.54 -1.08 -15.35
C HIS A 192 15.98 -1.04 -13.89
N SER A 193 15.30 -1.79 -13.04
CA SER A 193 15.64 -1.86 -11.62
C SER A 193 15.35 -3.26 -11.05
N LEU A 194 16.22 -3.70 -10.15
CA LEU A 194 16.08 -4.97 -9.44
C LEU A 194 15.42 -4.72 -8.08
N PHE A 195 14.42 -5.51 -7.70
CA PHE A 195 13.70 -5.36 -6.44
C PHE A 195 13.68 -6.66 -5.63
N SER A 196 13.45 -6.52 -4.31
CA SER A 196 13.22 -7.68 -3.45
C SER A 196 11.82 -8.23 -3.66
N LEU A 197 11.74 -9.51 -4.02
CA LEU A 197 10.48 -10.15 -4.32
C LEU A 197 9.61 -10.31 -3.07
N ASP A 198 10.20 -10.55 -1.89
CA ASP A 198 9.47 -10.64 -0.63
C ASP A 198 8.64 -9.39 -0.33
N TYR A 199 9.19 -8.19 -0.60
CA TYR A 199 8.46 -6.94 -0.44
C TYR A 199 7.32 -6.83 -1.45
N LEU A 200 7.58 -7.13 -2.73
CA LEU A 200 6.53 -7.10 -3.76
C LEU A 200 5.42 -8.11 -3.48
N LYS A 201 5.74 -9.30 -2.95
CA LYS A 201 4.76 -10.30 -2.52
C LYS A 201 3.87 -9.77 -1.40
N ASN A 202 4.44 -9.04 -0.44
CA ASN A 202 3.68 -8.46 0.65
C ASN A 202 2.79 -7.30 0.16
N MET A 203 3.34 -6.38 -0.63
CA MET A 203 2.57 -5.28 -1.25
C MET A 203 1.44 -5.80 -2.16
N ASN A 204 1.72 -6.82 -2.98
CA ASN A 204 0.75 -7.43 -3.90
C ASN A 204 -0.46 -8.05 -3.18
N LYS A 205 -0.34 -8.47 -1.91
CA LYS A 205 -1.50 -8.97 -1.14
C LYS A 205 -2.54 -7.89 -0.89
N ALA A 206 -2.12 -6.64 -0.78
CA ALA A 206 -3.00 -5.50 -0.52
C ALA A 206 -3.57 -4.88 -1.81
N ILE A 207 -2.99 -5.20 -2.97
CA ILE A 207 -3.45 -4.67 -4.26
C ILE A 207 -4.66 -5.50 -4.73
N PRO A 208 -5.84 -4.90 -4.94
CA PRO A 208 -6.98 -5.60 -5.53
C PRO A 208 -6.65 -6.06 -6.95
N LYS A 209 -7.03 -7.29 -7.31
CA LYS A 209 -6.67 -7.88 -8.61
C LYS A 209 -7.30 -7.15 -9.82
N ASP A 210 -8.44 -6.52 -9.61
CA ASP A 210 -9.18 -5.73 -10.58
C ASP A 210 -8.85 -4.23 -10.51
N ALA A 211 -7.97 -3.81 -9.60
CA ALA A 211 -7.52 -2.42 -9.55
C ALA A 211 -6.56 -2.09 -10.69
N GLU A 212 -6.68 -0.87 -11.20
CA GLU A 212 -5.67 -0.22 -12.02
C GLU A 212 -4.52 0.24 -11.13
N VAL A 213 -3.30 -0.16 -11.49
CA VAL A 213 -2.07 0.19 -10.79
C VAL A 213 -1.19 1.00 -11.74
N GLU A 214 -0.92 2.25 -11.36
CA GLU A 214 0.04 3.11 -12.02
C GLU A 214 1.41 2.90 -11.37
N MET A 215 2.38 2.47 -12.17
CA MET A 215 3.73 2.16 -11.75
C MET A 215 4.71 3.13 -12.39
N GLU A 216 5.39 3.92 -11.55
CA GLU A 216 6.49 4.76 -12.00
C GLU A 216 7.82 4.02 -11.79
N LEU A 217 8.65 3.94 -12.83
CA LEU A 217 9.90 3.19 -12.83
C LEU A 217 11.04 4.02 -13.41
N GLY A 218 12.25 3.81 -12.89
CA GLY A 218 13.49 4.39 -13.39
C GLY A 218 14.65 3.39 -13.34
N GLU A 219 15.83 3.85 -13.75
CA GLU A 219 17.07 3.06 -13.70
C GLU A 219 17.72 3.17 -12.30
N GLU A 220 17.78 2.05 -11.58
CA GLU A 220 18.30 1.98 -10.20
C GLU A 220 17.62 2.95 -9.20
N PHE A 221 16.35 3.29 -9.44
CA PHE A 221 15.53 4.10 -8.54
C PHE A 221 14.42 3.29 -7.86
N PRO A 222 13.88 3.77 -6.73
CA PRO A 222 12.69 3.16 -6.14
C PRO A 222 11.53 3.14 -7.13
N VAL A 223 10.84 2.00 -7.22
CA VAL A 223 9.57 1.90 -7.93
C VAL A 223 8.48 2.52 -7.07
N LYS A 224 7.57 3.27 -7.69
CA LYS A 224 6.32 3.71 -7.05
C LYS A 224 5.16 2.92 -7.65
N MET A 225 4.25 2.46 -6.82
CA MET A 225 3.01 1.81 -7.25
C MET A 225 1.83 2.54 -6.62
N HIS A 226 1.03 3.16 -7.46
CA HIS A 226 -0.16 3.91 -7.09
C HIS A 226 -1.38 3.09 -7.45
N PHE A 227 -2.28 2.89 -6.50
CA PHE A 227 -3.57 2.28 -6.77
C PHE A 227 -4.64 2.92 -5.90
N SER A 228 -5.88 2.73 -6.32
CA SER A 228 -7.04 3.19 -5.57
C SER A 228 -7.93 2.04 -5.15
N PHE A 229 -8.65 2.25 -4.05
CA PHE A 229 -9.64 1.34 -3.53
C PHE A 229 -10.85 2.13 -3.03
N ALA A 230 -11.88 1.45 -2.52
CA ALA A 230 -13.11 2.08 -2.03
C ALA A 230 -13.71 3.07 -3.04
N GLU A 231 -13.90 2.61 -4.29
CA GLU A 231 -14.46 3.41 -5.39
C GLU A 231 -13.68 4.72 -5.67
N GLY A 232 -12.36 4.69 -5.49
CA GLY A 232 -11.46 5.82 -5.76
C GLY A 232 -11.28 6.81 -4.60
N GLN A 233 -11.93 6.55 -3.46
CA GLN A 233 -11.81 7.39 -2.25
C GLN A 233 -10.61 6.99 -1.38
N GLY A 234 -10.11 5.77 -1.53
CA GLY A 234 -8.84 5.33 -0.95
C GLY A 234 -7.73 5.36 -1.99
N ARG A 235 -6.57 5.88 -1.63
CA ARG A 235 -5.36 5.89 -2.48
C ARG A 235 -4.19 5.37 -1.67
N VAL A 236 -3.40 4.52 -2.31
CA VAL A 236 -2.18 3.96 -1.73
C VAL A 236 -1.05 4.17 -2.70
N THR A 237 0.06 4.68 -2.18
CA THR A 237 1.35 4.73 -2.86
C THR A 237 2.32 3.84 -2.11
N TYR A 238 2.73 2.74 -2.72
CA TYR A 238 3.89 2.00 -2.26
C TYR A 238 5.15 2.53 -2.92
N MET A 239 6.24 2.58 -2.14
CA MET A 239 7.57 2.75 -2.68
C MET A 239 8.46 1.61 -2.23
N LEU A 240 9.22 1.05 -3.17
CA LEU A 240 10.17 -0.02 -2.88
C LEU A 240 11.54 0.35 -3.41
N ALA A 241 12.52 0.39 -2.51
CA ALA A 241 13.91 0.64 -2.86
C ALA A 241 14.48 -0.48 -3.75
N PRO A 242 15.31 -0.15 -4.75
CA PRO A 242 15.96 -1.14 -5.58
C PRO A 242 17.07 -1.85 -4.79
N ARG A 243 17.41 -3.04 -5.24
CA ARG A 243 18.61 -3.75 -4.80
C ARG A 243 19.77 -3.29 -5.67
N ILE A 244 20.88 -2.99 -5.02
CA ILE A 244 22.14 -2.69 -5.71
C ILE A 244 22.62 -4.00 -6.34
N GLN A 245 22.73 -4.05 -7.68
CA GLN A 245 23.46 -5.12 -8.34
C GLN A 245 24.92 -5.04 -7.88
N SER A 246 25.37 -6.03 -7.13
CA SER A 246 26.79 -6.17 -6.83
C SER A 246 27.43 -6.90 -8.00
N GLU A 247 28.37 -6.25 -8.69
CA GLU A 247 29.25 -6.87 -9.70
C GLU A 247 29.94 -8.15 -9.18
#